data_AF-A0A3R9TVZ7-F1
#
_entry.id   AF-A0A3R9TVZ7-F1
#
_cell.length_a   1.000
_cell.length_b   1.000
_cell.length_c   1.000
_cell.angle_alpha   90.00
_cell.angle_beta   90.00
_cell.angle_gamma   90.00
#
_symmetry.space_group_name_H-M   'P 1'
#
loop_
_entity.id
_entity.type
_entity.pdbx_description
1 polymer ?
#
loop_
_entity_poly.entity_id
_entity_poly.type
_entity_poly.pdbx_seq_one_letter_code
_entity_poly.pdbx_strand_id
1 'polypeptide(L)'
;MRIYIKGDYTKEIPFDYMELAKRMWFENYQGEGIPLSYSGFLKIRDRNDIAIHLKLDKQDYDELWLHVPIQEGIKYRFFSQIDEELNLDYEDAYVTDFRENGDCLRLASTHLELLTLDKRAFYIMAIEIATIFNGQISEDDKKTWLTIEEFKKNHQDILSLTFDEANEMSLEEIQTIDAIDDPIWEELDKKREEYIQIHGERIYDDEEEE
;
A
#
# COMPACT_ATOMS: atom_id res chain seq x y z
N MET A 1 -0.85 7.11 -6.27
CA MET A 1 -2.14 6.45 -6.51
C MET A 1 -2.86 6.23 -5.19
N ARG A 2 -4.20 6.37 -5.15
CA ARG A 2 -4.98 6.30 -3.89
C ARG A 2 -6.30 5.55 -4.06
N ILE A 3 -6.65 4.74 -3.06
CA ILE A 3 -7.93 4.06 -2.93
C ILE A 3 -8.47 4.29 -1.52
N TYR A 4 -9.77 4.51 -1.41
CA TYR A 4 -10.46 4.58 -0.12
C TYR A 4 -11.39 3.39 0.04
N ILE A 5 -11.44 2.85 1.24
CA ILE A 5 -12.31 1.73 1.59
C ILE A 5 -13.16 2.19 2.77
N LYS A 6 -14.48 2.07 2.64
CA LYS A 6 -15.40 2.21 3.77
C LYS A 6 -16.05 0.89 4.07
N GLY A 7 -16.22 0.54 5.34
CA GLY A 7 -16.84 -0.72 5.73
C GLY A 7 -17.05 -0.84 7.24
N ASP A 8 -17.45 -2.03 7.66
CA ASP A 8 -17.63 -2.38 9.06
C ASP A 8 -16.28 -2.81 9.68
N TYR A 9 -15.52 -1.83 10.20
CA TYR A 9 -14.22 -2.09 10.82
C TYR A 9 -14.29 -2.79 12.18
N THR A 10 -15.47 -3.18 12.67
CA THR A 10 -15.56 -3.99 13.90
C THR A 10 -15.19 -5.45 13.66
N LYS A 11 -15.11 -5.87 12.39
CA LYS A 11 -14.77 -7.23 12.02
C LYS A 11 -13.30 -7.57 12.23
N GLU A 12 -13.08 -8.84 12.55
CA GLU A 12 -11.75 -9.42 12.67
C GLU A 12 -11.12 -9.68 11.30
N ILE A 13 -9.81 -9.44 11.20
CA ILE A 13 -9.00 -9.75 10.01
C ILE A 13 -8.51 -11.20 10.17
N PRO A 14 -8.88 -12.12 9.27
CA PRO A 14 -8.64 -13.55 9.46
C PRO A 14 -7.23 -14.01 9.06
N PHE A 15 -6.37 -13.10 8.61
CA PHE A 15 -5.02 -13.38 8.12
C PHE A 15 -4.02 -12.34 8.65
N ASP A 16 -2.74 -12.70 8.64
CA ASP A 16 -1.65 -11.78 8.96
C ASP A 16 -1.15 -11.04 7.70
N TYR A 17 -0.16 -10.17 7.87
CA TYR A 17 0.40 -9.40 6.77
C TYR A 17 1.07 -10.28 5.70
N MET A 18 1.62 -11.44 6.10
CA MET A 18 2.31 -12.35 5.19
C MET A 18 1.31 -13.05 4.27
N GLU A 19 0.19 -13.50 4.81
CA GLU A 19 -0.88 -14.07 4.00
C GLU A 19 -1.58 -13.02 3.11
N LEU A 20 -1.71 -11.78 3.57
CA LEU A 20 -2.13 -10.67 2.70
C LEU A 20 -1.16 -10.44 1.55
N ALA A 21 0.15 -10.35 1.84
CA ALA A 21 1.19 -10.16 0.83
C ALA A 21 1.19 -11.27 -0.23
N LYS A 22 1.05 -12.54 0.19
CA LYS A 22 0.92 -13.68 -0.73
C LYS A 22 -0.29 -13.58 -1.66
N ARG A 23 -1.41 -13.02 -1.18
CA ARG A 23 -2.60 -12.76 -2.02
C ARG A 23 -2.32 -11.65 -3.03
N MET A 24 -1.64 -10.58 -2.60
CA MET A 24 -1.30 -9.42 -3.42
C MET A 24 -0.32 -9.75 -4.56
N TRP A 25 0.83 -10.34 -4.23
CA TRP A 25 1.95 -10.57 -5.16
C TRP A 25 2.28 -12.05 -5.40
N PHE A 26 1.34 -12.98 -5.18
CA PHE A 26 1.54 -14.43 -5.39
C PHE A 26 2.26 -15.14 -4.24
N GLU A 27 1.87 -16.41 -3.99
CA GLU A 27 2.32 -17.18 -2.82
C GLU A 27 3.76 -17.70 -2.93
N ASN A 28 4.19 -18.01 -4.15
CA ASN A 28 5.52 -18.52 -4.45
C ASN A 28 5.93 -18.13 -5.86
N TYR A 29 7.22 -17.86 -6.02
CA TYR A 29 7.88 -17.79 -7.31
C TYR A 29 9.21 -18.54 -7.21
N GLN A 30 9.47 -19.40 -8.19
CA GLN A 30 10.65 -20.28 -8.23
C GLN A 30 10.86 -21.22 -7.02
N GLY A 31 9.85 -21.40 -6.16
CA GLY A 31 9.90 -22.30 -5.01
C GLY A 31 10.45 -21.68 -3.72
N GLU A 32 10.76 -20.38 -3.74
CA GLU A 32 11.11 -19.60 -2.55
C GLU A 32 9.90 -18.84 -2.00
N GLY A 33 9.97 -18.42 -0.73
CA GLY A 33 8.93 -17.61 -0.11
C GLY A 33 8.93 -16.19 -0.64
N ILE A 34 7.87 -15.43 -0.36
CA ILE A 34 7.77 -14.04 -0.81
C ILE A 34 8.81 -13.13 -0.09
N PRO A 35 9.80 -12.55 -0.81
CA PRO A 35 10.75 -11.60 -0.26
C PRO A 35 10.07 -10.25 -0.15
N LEU A 36 9.86 -9.83 1.09
CA LEU A 36 9.08 -8.65 1.39
C LEU A 36 9.73 -7.87 2.52
N SER A 37 9.80 -6.57 2.30
CA SER A 37 10.05 -5.59 3.35
C SER A 37 8.70 -5.12 3.88
N TYR A 38 8.55 -5.11 5.20
CA TYR A 38 7.36 -4.55 5.86
C TYR A 38 7.80 -3.52 6.89
N SER A 39 6.98 -2.48 7.05
CA SER A 39 7.08 -1.54 8.16
C SER A 39 5.73 -1.47 8.88
N GLY A 40 5.75 -1.28 10.20
CA GLY A 40 4.56 -1.27 11.06
C GLY A 40 4.38 -2.54 11.90
N PHE A 41 3.13 -2.84 12.25
CA PHE A 41 2.79 -3.89 13.19
C PHE A 41 2.89 -5.30 12.57
N LEU A 42 3.30 -6.29 13.38
CA LEU A 42 3.24 -7.72 12.99
C LEU A 42 1.81 -8.20 12.68
N LYS A 43 0.81 -7.47 13.17
CA LYS A 43 -0.61 -7.71 12.88
C LYS A 43 -1.15 -6.50 12.13
N ILE A 44 -1.97 -6.73 11.11
CA ILE A 44 -2.62 -5.65 10.33
C ILE A 44 -3.49 -4.76 11.25
N ARG A 45 -4.01 -5.32 12.35
CA ARG A 45 -4.71 -4.59 13.39
C ARG A 45 -3.96 -4.64 14.71
N ASP A 46 -3.77 -3.47 15.32
CA ASP A 46 -3.41 -3.32 16.73
C ASP A 46 -4.46 -2.45 17.43
N ARG A 47 -5.13 -3.00 18.45
CA ARG A 47 -6.27 -2.37 19.13
C ARG A 47 -7.32 -1.87 18.11
N ASN A 48 -7.51 -0.55 18.03
CA ASN A 48 -8.47 0.08 17.12
C ASN A 48 -7.83 0.51 15.79
N ASP A 49 -6.51 0.43 15.68
CA ASP A 49 -5.78 0.89 14.52
C ASP A 49 -5.61 -0.24 13.52
N ILE A 50 -5.76 0.09 12.24
CA ILE A 50 -5.54 -0.81 11.12
C ILE A 50 -4.47 -0.14 10.27
N ALA A 51 -3.28 -0.73 10.23
CA ALA A 51 -2.18 -0.23 9.45
C ALA A 51 -1.28 -1.37 8.98
N ILE A 52 -0.86 -1.31 7.72
CA ILE A 52 0.18 -2.18 7.19
C ILE A 52 0.84 -1.54 5.97
N HIS A 53 2.16 -1.48 5.97
CA HIS A 53 2.95 -0.94 4.87
C HIS A 53 3.84 -2.05 4.32
N LEU A 54 3.66 -2.35 3.03
CA LEU A 54 4.27 -3.49 2.38
C LEU A 54 5.03 -3.04 1.14
N LYS A 55 6.23 -3.59 0.96
CA LYS A 55 7.05 -3.40 -0.23
C LYS A 55 7.57 -4.75 -0.71
N LEU A 56 7.25 -5.13 -1.95
CA LEU A 56 7.84 -6.29 -2.58
C LEU A 56 9.31 -6.00 -2.92
N ASP A 57 10.22 -6.85 -2.47
CA ASP A 57 11.63 -6.77 -2.87
C ASP A 57 11.79 -7.40 -4.26
N LYS A 58 11.39 -6.67 -5.31
CA LYS A 58 11.26 -7.17 -6.69
C LYS A 58 12.53 -7.87 -7.22
N GLN A 59 13.71 -7.40 -6.81
CA GLN A 59 15.00 -7.99 -7.17
C GLN A 59 15.22 -9.41 -6.66
N ASP A 60 14.62 -9.74 -5.52
CA ASP A 60 14.70 -11.07 -4.92
C ASP A 60 13.64 -12.00 -5.52
N TYR A 61 12.62 -11.43 -6.20
CA TYR A 61 11.66 -12.17 -7.02
C TYR A 61 12.19 -12.43 -8.44
N ASP A 62 12.78 -11.43 -9.07
CA ASP A 62 13.35 -11.51 -10.42
C ASP A 62 14.62 -10.65 -10.52
N GLU A 63 15.74 -11.31 -10.82
CA GLU A 63 17.07 -10.70 -10.94
C GLU A 63 17.14 -9.60 -12.02
N LEU A 64 16.22 -9.58 -13.00
CA LEU A 64 16.16 -8.52 -14.00
C LEU A 64 16.00 -7.13 -13.37
N TRP A 65 15.33 -7.03 -12.21
CA TRP A 65 15.22 -5.78 -11.46
C TRP A 65 16.55 -5.28 -10.91
N LEU A 66 17.59 -6.12 -10.76
CA LEU A 66 18.94 -5.68 -10.39
C LEU A 66 19.60 -4.84 -11.49
N HIS A 67 19.12 -4.99 -12.73
CA HIS A 67 19.69 -4.34 -13.90
C HIS A 67 18.89 -3.13 -14.38
N VAL A 68 17.74 -2.86 -13.76
CA VAL A 68 16.96 -1.65 -14.04
C VAL A 68 17.72 -0.43 -13.50
N PRO A 69 18.06 0.55 -14.36
CA PRO A 69 18.70 1.77 -13.89
C PRO A 69 17.72 2.61 -13.07
N ILE A 70 18.25 3.31 -12.07
CA ILE A 70 17.48 4.31 -11.33
C ILE A 70 17.06 5.42 -12.30
N GLN A 71 15.77 5.78 -12.32
CA GLN A 71 15.22 6.84 -13.17
C GLN A 71 15.93 8.19 -12.91
N GLU A 72 16.02 9.02 -13.95
CA GLU A 72 16.72 10.31 -13.88
C GLU A 72 16.13 11.20 -12.77
N GLY A 73 17.01 11.85 -12.00
CA GLY A 73 16.60 12.72 -10.89
C GLY A 73 16.39 12.00 -9.55
N ILE A 74 16.25 10.67 -9.55
CA ILE A 74 16.14 9.88 -8.32
C ILE A 74 17.54 9.57 -7.77
N LYS A 75 17.77 9.92 -6.50
CA LYS A 75 19.09 9.76 -5.86
C LYS A 75 19.37 8.34 -5.37
N TYR A 76 18.35 7.64 -4.90
CA TYR A 76 18.48 6.31 -4.31
C TYR A 76 17.35 5.39 -4.77
N ARG A 77 17.64 4.10 -4.86
CA ARG A 77 16.70 3.07 -5.34
C ARG A 77 15.40 3.01 -4.52
N PHE A 78 15.49 3.22 -3.21
CA PHE A 78 14.31 3.21 -2.31
C PHE A 78 13.36 4.39 -2.53
N PHE A 79 13.72 5.37 -3.38
CA PHE A 79 12.84 6.44 -3.85
C PHE A 79 12.34 6.20 -5.28
N SER A 80 12.53 5.01 -5.84
CA SER A 80 12.08 4.65 -7.20
C SER A 80 10.96 3.62 -7.15
N GLN A 81 10.20 3.50 -8.24
CA GLN A 81 9.14 2.50 -8.40
C GLN A 81 9.65 1.06 -8.41
N ILE A 82 10.98 0.85 -8.42
CA ILE A 82 11.57 -0.47 -8.15
C ILE A 82 11.21 -0.93 -6.74
N ASP A 83 11.25 -0.01 -5.77
CA ASP A 83 11.05 -0.24 -4.34
C ASP A 83 9.73 0.40 -3.85
N GLU A 84 8.65 0.22 -4.62
CA GLU A 84 7.34 0.84 -4.34
C GLU A 84 6.73 0.39 -3.00
N GLU A 85 6.37 1.35 -2.15
CA GLU A 85 5.72 1.08 -0.87
C GLU A 85 4.20 1.27 -0.95
N LEU A 86 3.45 0.22 -0.61
CA LEU A 86 1.99 0.21 -0.57
C LEU A 86 1.52 0.33 0.88
N ASN A 87 0.90 1.45 1.23
CA ASN A 87 0.53 1.82 2.59
C ASN A 87 -0.99 1.73 2.78
N LEU A 88 -1.45 0.95 3.75
CA LEU A 88 -2.82 0.97 4.24
C LEU A 88 -2.83 1.56 5.65
N ASP A 89 -3.65 2.58 5.86
CA ASP A 89 -3.91 3.18 7.17
C ASP A 89 -5.35 3.73 7.24
N TYR A 90 -5.78 4.16 8.43
CA TYR A 90 -6.92 5.07 8.50
C TYR A 90 -6.55 6.44 7.93
N GLU A 91 -7.54 7.11 7.34
CA GLU A 91 -7.42 8.56 7.16
C GLU A 91 -7.00 9.22 8.49
N ASP A 92 -6.19 10.29 8.42
CA ASP A 92 -5.64 11.01 9.58
C ASP A 92 -4.71 10.25 10.53
N ALA A 93 -4.60 8.92 10.46
CA ALA A 93 -3.72 8.15 11.34
C ALA A 93 -2.25 8.59 11.24
N TYR A 94 -1.74 8.76 10.02
CA TYR A 94 -0.39 9.29 9.78
C TYR A 94 -0.20 10.69 10.39
N VAL A 95 -1.20 11.56 10.21
CA VAL A 95 -1.16 12.96 10.63
C VAL A 95 -1.15 13.08 12.14
N THR A 96 -1.93 12.25 12.82
CA THR A 96 -2.15 12.36 14.26
C THR A 96 -1.27 11.44 15.08
N ASP A 97 -0.46 10.63 14.40
CA ASP A 97 0.27 9.51 14.96
C ASP A 97 -0.71 8.59 15.71
N PHE A 98 -1.73 8.10 15.00
CA PHE A 98 -2.77 7.17 15.48
C PHE A 98 -3.53 7.64 16.73
N ARG A 99 -3.56 8.95 17.03
CA ARG A 99 -4.39 9.51 18.11
C ARG A 99 -5.85 9.65 17.67
N GLU A 100 -6.05 9.89 16.38
CA GLU A 100 -7.34 10.07 15.74
C GLU A 100 -7.36 9.29 14.43
N ASN A 101 -8.46 8.59 14.18
CA ASN A 101 -8.72 7.89 12.93
C ASN A 101 -9.84 8.61 12.19
N GLY A 102 -9.71 8.72 10.87
CA GLY A 102 -10.74 9.22 9.98
C GLY A 102 -11.78 8.14 9.64
N ASP A 103 -12.74 8.52 8.78
CA ASP A 103 -13.92 7.71 8.51
C ASP A 103 -13.64 6.51 7.57
N CYS A 104 -12.60 6.60 6.74
CA CYS A 104 -12.23 5.56 5.79
C CYS A 104 -10.84 5.00 6.06
N LEU A 105 -10.60 3.76 5.62
CA LEU A 105 -9.24 3.31 5.34
C LEU A 105 -8.78 3.94 4.02
N ARG A 106 -7.51 4.31 3.96
CA ARG A 106 -6.83 4.79 2.78
C ARG A 106 -5.72 3.81 2.44
N LEU A 107 -5.73 3.36 1.19
CA LEU A 107 -4.61 2.71 0.57
C LEU A 107 -3.90 3.75 -0.32
N ALA A 108 -2.61 3.98 -0.09
CA ALA A 108 -1.80 4.96 -0.80
C ALA A 108 -0.44 4.37 -1.16
N SER A 109 0.11 4.83 -2.29
CA SER A 109 1.46 4.46 -2.72
C SER A 109 2.39 5.67 -2.68
N THR A 110 3.69 5.44 -2.71
CA THR A 110 4.69 6.52 -2.83
C THR A 110 4.50 7.34 -4.11
N HIS A 111 4.27 6.69 -5.25
CA HIS A 111 4.17 7.36 -6.55
C HIS A 111 2.72 7.56 -7.02
N LEU A 112 2.50 8.58 -7.83
CA LEU A 112 1.22 8.91 -8.45
C LEU A 112 0.74 7.80 -9.38
N GLU A 113 1.65 7.30 -10.22
CA GLU A 113 1.45 6.15 -11.12
C GLU A 113 2.22 4.93 -10.61
N LEU A 114 1.66 3.75 -10.84
CA LEU A 114 2.26 2.48 -10.42
C LEU A 114 2.56 1.60 -11.62
N LEU A 115 3.65 0.86 -11.51
CA LEU A 115 3.94 -0.27 -12.40
C LEU A 115 2.84 -1.31 -12.27
N THR A 116 2.56 -2.03 -13.35
CA THR A 116 1.45 -2.99 -13.43
C THR A 116 1.50 -4.05 -12.32
N LEU A 117 2.68 -4.53 -11.94
CA LEU A 117 2.87 -5.48 -10.84
C LEU A 117 2.38 -4.93 -9.51
N ASP A 118 2.79 -3.71 -9.16
CA ASP A 118 2.39 -3.05 -7.92
C ASP A 118 0.93 -2.61 -7.95
N LYS A 119 0.45 -2.11 -9.10
CA LYS A 119 -0.94 -1.72 -9.30
C LYS A 119 -1.89 -2.90 -9.11
N ARG A 120 -1.53 -4.07 -9.62
CA ARG A 120 -2.29 -5.31 -9.41
C ARG A 120 -2.33 -5.68 -7.93
N ALA A 121 -1.19 -5.66 -7.25
CA ALA A 121 -1.11 -5.93 -5.81
C ALA A 121 -1.96 -4.93 -4.99
N PHE A 122 -1.90 -3.65 -5.34
CA PHE A 122 -2.69 -2.57 -4.76
C PHE A 122 -4.19 -2.81 -4.88
N TYR A 123 -4.65 -3.24 -6.07
CA TYR A 123 -6.05 -3.60 -6.31
C TYR A 123 -6.50 -4.84 -5.54
N ILE A 124 -5.65 -5.86 -5.46
CA ILE A 124 -5.97 -7.06 -4.67
C ILE A 124 -6.07 -6.72 -3.19
N MET A 125 -5.15 -5.89 -2.66
CA MET A 125 -5.22 -5.42 -1.29
C MET A 125 -6.54 -4.70 -1.00
N ALA A 126 -6.96 -3.81 -1.88
CA ALA A 126 -8.24 -3.12 -1.74
C ALA A 126 -9.43 -4.10 -1.71
N ILE A 127 -9.42 -5.12 -2.58
CA ILE A 127 -10.46 -6.15 -2.64
C ILE A 127 -10.48 -7.00 -1.37
N GLU A 128 -9.34 -7.49 -0.91
CA GLU A 128 -9.23 -8.34 0.29
C GLU A 128 -9.73 -7.59 1.53
N ILE A 129 -9.26 -6.36 1.72
CA ILE A 129 -9.65 -5.50 2.85
C ILE A 129 -11.14 -5.13 2.79
N ALA A 130 -11.65 -4.71 1.63
CA ALA A 130 -13.07 -4.43 1.46
C ALA A 130 -13.93 -5.67 1.69
N THR A 131 -13.47 -6.85 1.26
CA THR A 131 -14.19 -8.12 1.47
C THR A 131 -14.35 -8.43 2.95
N ILE A 132 -13.29 -8.28 3.75
CA ILE A 132 -13.36 -8.47 5.21
C ILE A 132 -14.45 -7.57 5.79
N PHE A 133 -14.39 -6.28 5.48
CA PHE A 133 -15.24 -5.27 6.10
C PHE A 133 -16.64 -5.13 5.47
N ASN A 134 -17.04 -6.03 4.56
CA ASN A 134 -18.26 -5.87 3.75
C ASN A 134 -18.36 -4.46 3.14
N GLY A 135 -17.22 -3.95 2.68
CA GLY A 135 -17.03 -2.56 2.33
C GLY A 135 -17.31 -2.23 0.87
N GLN A 136 -17.13 -0.94 0.57
CA GLN A 136 -17.10 -0.39 -0.79
C GLN A 136 -15.77 0.31 -1.03
N ILE A 137 -15.39 0.40 -2.30
CA ILE A 137 -14.09 0.92 -2.75
C ILE A 137 -14.31 2.21 -3.55
N SER A 138 -13.49 3.23 -3.32
CA SER A 138 -13.48 4.47 -4.10
C SER A 138 -12.09 4.75 -4.64
N GLU A 139 -12.03 5.14 -5.92
CA GLU A 139 -10.79 5.48 -6.64
C GLU A 139 -10.76 6.95 -7.06
N ASP A 140 -11.81 7.72 -6.74
CA ASP A 140 -12.06 9.07 -7.25
C ASP A 140 -12.18 10.11 -6.13
N ASP A 141 -11.44 9.88 -5.04
CA ASP A 141 -11.45 10.69 -3.83
C ASP A 141 -12.83 10.73 -3.15
N LYS A 142 -13.39 9.52 -2.91
CA LYS A 142 -14.65 9.29 -2.19
C LYS A 142 -15.90 9.85 -2.87
N LYS A 143 -15.81 10.28 -4.15
CA LYS A 143 -16.95 10.82 -4.91
C LYS A 143 -17.92 9.71 -5.30
N THR A 144 -17.42 8.55 -5.69
CA THR A 144 -18.20 7.35 -5.97
C THR A 144 -17.69 6.15 -5.18
N TRP A 145 -18.58 5.19 -4.95
CA TRP A 145 -18.32 3.99 -4.16
C TRP A 145 -18.76 2.76 -4.94
N LEU A 146 -17.79 1.96 -5.36
CA LEU A 146 -17.97 0.72 -6.09
C LEU A 146 -18.17 -0.43 -5.11
N THR A 147 -19.06 -1.35 -5.47
CA THR A 147 -19.06 -2.69 -4.88
C THR A 147 -17.78 -3.43 -5.27
N ILE A 148 -17.42 -4.46 -4.49
CA ILE A 148 -16.26 -5.31 -4.79
C ILE A 148 -16.36 -5.92 -6.21
N GLU A 149 -17.57 -6.32 -6.63
CA GLU A 149 -17.79 -6.92 -7.95
C GLU A 149 -17.69 -5.90 -9.09
N GLU A 150 -18.16 -4.66 -8.89
CA GLU A 150 -17.95 -3.59 -9.86
C GLU A 150 -16.47 -3.23 -9.99
N PHE A 151 -15.75 -3.14 -8.87
CA PHE A 151 -14.31 -2.87 -8.87
C PHE A 151 -13.53 -3.97 -9.61
N LYS A 152 -13.81 -5.25 -9.30
CA LYS A 152 -13.19 -6.40 -10.00
C LYS A 152 -13.49 -6.38 -11.49
N LYS A 153 -14.71 -6.03 -11.89
CA LYS A 153 -15.09 -5.95 -13.30
C LYS A 153 -14.39 -4.81 -14.03
N ASN A 154 -14.23 -3.66 -13.37
CA ASN A 154 -13.59 -2.48 -13.96
C ASN A 154 -12.09 -2.71 -14.22
N HIS A 155 -11.42 -3.49 -13.36
CA HIS A 155 -9.98 -3.76 -13.42
C HIS A 155 -9.65 -5.22 -13.72
N GLN A 156 -10.55 -5.92 -14.43
CA GLN A 156 -10.41 -7.34 -14.71
C GLN A 156 -9.14 -7.63 -15.53
N ASP A 157 -8.79 -6.74 -16.45
CA ASP A 157 -7.58 -6.80 -17.26
C ASP A 157 -6.32 -6.90 -16.39
N ILE A 158 -6.18 -6.00 -15.41
CA ILE A 158 -5.04 -6.00 -14.47
C ILE A 158 -5.09 -7.17 -13.49
N LEU A 159 -6.26 -7.44 -12.90
CA LEU A 159 -6.43 -8.48 -11.88
C LEU A 159 -6.19 -9.89 -12.43
N SER A 160 -6.43 -10.09 -13.73
CA SER A 160 -6.30 -11.38 -14.39
C SER A 160 -4.85 -11.76 -14.73
N LEU A 161 -3.92 -10.80 -14.68
CA LEU A 161 -2.52 -11.06 -15.02
C LEU A 161 -1.89 -12.06 -14.05
N THR A 162 -1.06 -12.93 -14.61
CA THR A 162 -0.10 -13.76 -13.86
C THR A 162 1.06 -12.91 -13.36
N PHE A 163 1.93 -13.49 -12.52
CA PHE A 163 3.14 -12.79 -12.08
C PHE A 163 4.01 -12.42 -13.29
N ASP A 164 4.32 -13.40 -14.15
CA ASP A 164 5.21 -13.20 -15.28
C ASP A 164 4.69 -12.10 -16.22
N GLU A 165 3.39 -12.09 -16.53
CA GLU A 165 2.78 -11.04 -17.37
C GLU A 165 2.87 -9.65 -16.72
N ALA A 166 2.49 -9.53 -15.45
CA ALA A 166 2.54 -8.25 -14.75
C ALA A 166 3.99 -7.74 -14.56
N ASN A 167 4.93 -8.66 -14.33
CA ASN A 167 6.33 -8.38 -14.14
C ASN A 167 7.01 -7.96 -15.45
N GLU A 168 6.76 -8.67 -16.56
CA GLU A 168 7.25 -8.30 -17.90
C GLU A 168 6.75 -6.92 -18.32
N MET A 169 5.46 -6.64 -18.15
CA MET A 169 4.89 -5.31 -18.41
C MET A 169 5.57 -4.23 -17.56
N SER A 170 5.81 -4.51 -16.28
CA SER A 170 6.45 -3.55 -15.37
C SER A 170 7.90 -3.24 -15.74
N LEU A 171 8.66 -4.23 -16.23
CA LEU A 171 10.03 -4.07 -16.72
C LEU A 171 10.10 -3.20 -17.98
N GLU A 172 9.06 -3.23 -18.81
CA GLU A 172 8.90 -2.32 -19.96
C GLU A 172 8.47 -0.91 -19.52
N GLU A 173 7.45 -0.82 -18.67
CA GLU A 173 6.88 0.43 -18.16
C GLU A 173 7.94 1.29 -17.46
N ILE A 174 8.77 0.68 -16.60
CA ILE A 174 9.76 1.41 -15.80
C ILE A 174 10.79 2.19 -16.64
N GLN A 175 10.97 1.84 -17.91
CA GLN A 175 11.86 2.56 -18.82
C GLN A 175 11.34 3.95 -19.21
N THR A 176 10.03 4.18 -19.06
CA THR A 176 9.36 5.38 -19.59
C THR A 176 8.37 6.04 -18.64
N ILE A 177 7.92 5.35 -17.60
CA ILE A 177 7.00 5.89 -16.59
C ILE A 177 7.66 7.04 -15.82
N ASP A 178 6.87 8.06 -15.52
CA ASP A 178 7.31 9.18 -14.71
C ASP A 178 7.22 8.81 -13.22
N ALA A 179 8.34 8.81 -12.51
CA ALA A 179 8.40 8.62 -11.06
C ALA A 179 8.04 9.91 -10.33
N ILE A 180 6.76 10.29 -10.38
CA ILE A 180 6.21 11.44 -9.68
C ILE A 180 5.66 10.97 -8.34
N ASP A 181 6.13 11.56 -7.24
CA ASP A 181 5.58 11.32 -5.90
C ASP A 181 4.09 11.70 -5.85
N ASP A 182 3.27 10.92 -5.14
CA ASP A 182 1.87 11.30 -4.92
C ASP A 182 1.82 12.55 -4.01
N PRO A 183 1.20 13.66 -4.45
CA PRO A 183 1.19 14.92 -3.70
C PRO A 183 0.50 14.83 -2.34
N ILE A 184 -0.24 13.74 -2.07
CA ILE A 184 -0.83 13.51 -0.76
C ILE A 184 0.20 13.51 0.37
N TRP A 185 1.44 13.05 0.14
CA TRP A 185 2.45 12.96 1.19
C TRP A 185 2.88 14.34 1.69
N GLU A 186 3.11 15.29 0.79
CA GLU A 186 3.39 16.69 1.15
C GLU A 186 2.22 17.33 1.92
N GLU A 187 0.98 17.04 1.51
CA GLU A 187 -0.22 17.52 2.20
C GLU A 187 -0.34 16.92 3.62
N LEU A 188 -0.05 15.63 3.77
CA LEU A 188 -0.11 14.94 5.06
C LEU A 188 1.01 15.38 6.01
N ASP A 189 2.22 15.59 5.50
CA ASP A 189 3.34 16.11 6.28
C ASP A 189 3.04 17.49 6.85
N LYS A 190 2.51 18.38 6.02
CA LYS A 190 2.08 19.70 6.47
C LYS A 190 0.99 19.62 7.54
N LYS A 191 -0.02 18.78 7.35
CA LYS A 191 -1.08 18.57 8.36
C LYS A 191 -0.51 18.00 9.65
N ARG A 192 0.47 17.10 9.56
CA ARG A 192 1.16 16.51 10.73
C ARG A 192 1.92 17.58 11.51
N GLU A 193 2.64 18.48 10.84
CA GLU A 193 3.30 19.62 11.47
C GLU A 193 2.30 20.53 12.20
N GLU A 194 1.19 20.87 11.55
CA GLU A 194 0.12 21.67 12.15
C GLU A 194 -0.49 20.97 13.38
N TYR A 195 -0.72 19.66 13.29
CA TYR A 195 -1.26 18.86 14.40
C TYR A 195 -0.30 18.81 15.60
N ILE A 196 0.99 18.58 15.36
CA ILE A 196 2.03 18.57 16.41
C ILE A 196 2.13 19.93 17.10
N GLN A 197 2.00 21.05 16.36
CA GLN A 197 2.02 22.38 16.97
C GLN A 197 0.87 22.61 17.97
N ILE A 198 -0.29 21.99 17.73
CA ILE A 198 -1.48 22.15 18.58
C ILE A 198 -1.48 21.14 19.73
N HIS A 199 -1.15 19.88 19.44
CA HIS A 199 -1.34 18.74 20.34
C HIS A 199 -0.04 18.22 20.97
N GLY A 200 1.10 18.81 20.61
CA GLY A 200 2.43 18.32 20.97
C GLY A 200 2.82 17.06 20.20
N GLU A 201 4.11 16.75 20.22
CA GLU A 201 4.62 15.46 19.76
C GLU A 201 4.06 14.34 20.64
N ARG A 202 3.88 13.16 20.04
CA ARG A 202 3.50 11.97 20.82
C ARG A 202 4.67 11.61 21.74
N ILE A 203 4.37 11.46 23.02
CA ILE A 203 5.31 10.90 23.99
C ILE A 203 5.06 9.40 24.00
N TYR A 204 6.07 8.65 23.60
CA TYR A 204 6.08 7.20 23.81
C TYR A 204 6.61 6.99 25.23
N ASP A 205 5.83 6.31 26.08
CA ASP A 205 6.37 5.85 27.35
C ASP A 205 7.38 4.74 27.01
N ASP A 206 8.67 5.02 27.21
CA ASP A 206 9.77 4.04 27.10
C ASP A 206 9.73 3.00 28.24
N GLU A 207 8.57 2.75 28.86
CA GLU A 207 8.39 1.71 29.88
C GLU A 207 8.24 0.32 29.22
N GLU A 208 9.29 -0.11 28.53
CA GLU A 208 9.68 -1.52 28.47
C GLU A 208 11.07 -1.68 29.13
N GLU A 209 11.18 -1.25 30.39
CA GLU A 209 12.14 -1.82 31.35
C GLU A 209 11.36 -2.68 32.36
N GLU A 210 11.10 -3.95 32.00
CA GLU A 210 11.26 -5.15 32.88
C GLU A 210 10.92 -6.46 32.14
#